data_AF-A0A843GXJ6-F1
#
_entry.id   AF-A0A843GXJ6-F1
#
_cell.length_a   1.000
_cell.length_b   1.000
_cell.length_c   1.000
_cell.angle_alpha   90.00
_cell.angle_beta   90.00
_cell.angle_gamma   90.00
#
_symmetry.space_group_name_H-M   'P 1'
#
loop_
_entity.id
_entity.type
_entity.pdbx_description
1 polymer ?
#
loop_
_entity_poly.entity_id
_entity_poly.type
_entity_poly.pdbx_seq_one_letter_code
_entity_poly.pdbx_strand_id
1 'polypeptide(L)'
;MSKPWFAPKYNKLTFLEVWPNVESFLLDCGRLLEETMLLPTGPITRQGKFTLYWLLVARYGNNPIVNNDVTQWKMKIFAIMFAYMPAWEKKIQIQKTLIELAEADLLVGAKQIYNHALNPSTAPKTSDLEELDYINDQNTAIHKKAKMEAYGILWELIHTNHTEEFLTRFKDCFSKFVGVVPVPFYIDDIDVIPSEEEEEEEN
;
A
#
# COMPACT_ATOMS: atom_id res chain seq x y z
N MET A 1 -1.18 -29.10 32.64
CA MET A 1 -0.56 -29.75 31.46
C MET A 1 0.73 -29.01 31.13
N SER A 2 1.88 -29.62 31.42
CA SER A 2 3.22 -29.07 31.17
C SER A 2 3.49 -29.06 29.66
N LYS A 3 3.85 -27.90 29.10
CA LYS A 3 4.22 -27.78 27.68
C LYS A 3 5.48 -28.63 27.39
N PRO A 4 5.50 -29.41 26.30
CA PRO A 4 6.65 -30.24 25.96
C PRO A 4 7.88 -29.37 25.65
N TRP A 5 9.03 -29.79 26.18
CA TRP A 5 10.30 -29.05 26.23
C TRP A 5 11.02 -28.88 24.87
N PHE A 6 10.37 -29.26 23.77
CA PHE A 6 10.94 -29.23 22.40
C PHE A 6 9.91 -28.85 21.32
N ALA A 7 9.06 -27.86 21.56
CA ALA A 7 8.48 -27.12 20.43
C ALA A 7 9.54 -26.14 19.92
N PRO A 8 9.80 -26.02 18.60
CA PRO A 8 10.68 -24.97 18.08
C PRO A 8 10.07 -23.62 18.46
N LYS A 9 10.58 -23.03 19.55
CA LYS A 9 10.21 -21.69 20.00
C LYS A 9 10.89 -20.72 19.05
N TYR A 10 10.14 -20.25 18.07
CA TYR A 10 10.53 -19.04 17.37
C TYR A 10 10.55 -17.92 18.42
N ASN A 11 11.69 -17.26 18.58
CA ASN A 11 11.82 -16.16 19.54
C ASN A 11 11.11 -14.88 19.05
N LYS A 12 10.49 -14.93 17.86
CA LYS A 12 9.80 -13.82 17.22
C LYS A 12 8.36 -14.19 16.96
N LEU A 13 7.46 -13.26 17.27
CA LEU A 13 6.04 -13.38 17.00
C LEU A 13 5.76 -13.47 15.50
N THR A 14 4.70 -14.16 15.13
CA THR A 14 4.18 -14.21 13.76
C THR A 14 3.18 -13.09 13.50
N PHE A 15 2.85 -12.83 12.23
CA PHE A 15 1.83 -11.84 11.86
C PHE A 15 0.50 -12.10 12.60
N LEU A 16 0.02 -13.35 12.60
CA LEU A 16 -1.24 -13.74 13.24
C LEU A 16 -1.18 -13.70 14.77
N GLU A 17 0.01 -13.81 15.38
CA GLU A 17 0.14 -13.61 16.83
C GLU A 17 0.07 -12.13 17.22
N VAL A 18 0.55 -11.23 16.35
CA VAL A 18 0.47 -9.77 16.59
C VAL A 18 -0.93 -9.22 16.27
N TRP A 19 -1.53 -9.68 15.17
CA TRP A 19 -2.88 -9.32 14.74
C TRP A 19 -3.71 -10.58 14.47
N PRO A 20 -4.34 -11.16 15.49
CA PRO A 20 -5.08 -12.42 15.38
C PRO A 20 -6.38 -12.30 14.57
N ASN A 21 -6.92 -11.09 14.46
CA ASN A 21 -8.13 -10.82 13.68
C ASN A 21 -8.06 -9.45 13.02
N VAL A 22 -8.90 -9.27 12.00
CA VAL A 22 -8.95 -8.03 11.22
C VAL A 22 -9.28 -6.81 12.08
N GLU A 23 -10.11 -6.96 13.11
CA GLU A 23 -10.51 -5.84 13.99
C GLU A 23 -9.32 -5.32 14.80
N SER A 24 -8.43 -6.20 15.28
CA SER A 24 -7.20 -5.80 15.98
C SER A 24 -6.26 -4.99 15.08
N PHE A 25 -6.17 -5.36 13.81
CA PHE A 25 -5.40 -4.64 12.81
C PHE A 25 -6.02 -3.28 12.49
N LEU A 26 -7.34 -3.23 12.28
CA LEU A 26 -8.06 -2.00 11.98
C LEU A 26 -8.00 -1.00 13.14
N LEU A 27 -8.09 -1.48 14.38
CA LEU A 27 -7.99 -0.66 15.57
C LEU A 27 -6.61 0.00 15.70
N ASP A 28 -5.53 -0.75 15.47
CA ASP A 28 -4.18 -0.18 15.46
C ASP A 28 -3.98 0.79 14.29
N CYS A 29 -4.54 0.49 13.12
CA CYS A 29 -4.55 1.41 11.99
C CYS A 29 -5.26 2.73 12.32
N GLY A 30 -6.43 2.67 12.98
CA GLY A 30 -7.20 3.87 13.35
C GLY A 30 -6.43 4.77 14.31
N ARG A 31 -5.88 4.18 15.38
CA ARG A 31 -5.08 4.90 16.37
C ARG A 31 -3.84 5.60 15.80
N LEU A 32 -3.22 5.01 14.78
CA LEU A 32 -1.91 5.47 14.29
C LEU A 32 -1.96 6.23 12.97
N LEU A 33 -2.96 6.01 12.12
CA LEU A 33 -3.09 6.66 10.81
C LEU A 33 -4.20 7.72 10.75
N GLU A 34 -5.28 7.62 11.53
CA GLU A 34 -6.42 8.54 11.43
C GLU A 34 -6.27 9.77 12.34
N GLU A 35 -5.59 9.63 13.48
CA GLU A 35 -5.36 10.76 14.40
C GLU A 35 -4.21 11.69 13.98
N THR A 36 -3.35 11.27 13.04
CA THR A 36 -2.04 11.91 12.84
C THR A 36 -1.78 12.58 11.48
N MET A 37 -2.50 12.31 10.38
CA MET A 37 -2.04 12.80 9.07
C MET A 37 -3.09 13.19 8.01
N LEU A 38 -2.82 14.36 7.40
CA LEU A 38 -3.21 14.76 6.05
C LEU A 38 -2.47 13.86 5.04
N LEU A 39 -3.15 12.88 4.46
CA LEU A 39 -2.58 12.02 3.42
C LEU A 39 -2.38 12.81 2.12
N PRO A 40 -1.18 12.82 1.52
CA PRO A 40 -0.89 13.57 0.28
C PRO A 40 -1.68 13.08 -0.94
N THR A 41 -2.26 11.88 -0.88
CA THR A 41 -2.91 11.18 -2.01
C THR A 41 -4.36 10.76 -1.74
N GLY A 42 -4.98 11.32 -0.69
CA GLY A 42 -6.39 11.09 -0.33
C GLY A 42 -6.58 10.06 0.80
N PRO A 43 -7.80 9.95 1.35
CA PRO A 43 -8.09 9.13 2.53
C PRO A 43 -7.99 7.63 2.22
N ILE A 44 -7.35 6.86 3.10
CA ILE A 44 -7.31 5.39 3.04
C ILE A 44 -8.68 4.84 3.40
N THR A 45 -9.30 4.05 2.53
CA THR A 45 -10.62 3.49 2.78
C THR A 45 -10.58 2.32 3.78
N ARG A 46 -11.64 2.18 4.60
CA ARG A 46 -11.76 1.03 5.52
C ARG A 46 -11.73 -0.30 4.76
N GLN A 47 -12.34 -0.36 3.59
CA GLN A 47 -12.36 -1.54 2.75
C GLN A 47 -10.95 -1.91 2.25
N GLY A 48 -10.14 -0.94 1.84
CA GLY A 48 -8.75 -1.21 1.45
C GLY A 48 -7.92 -1.76 2.61
N LYS A 49 -8.11 -1.24 3.85
CA LYS A 49 -7.42 -1.76 5.05
C LYS A 49 -7.83 -3.22 5.32
N PHE A 50 -9.12 -3.52 5.18
CA PHE A 50 -9.66 -4.88 5.32
C PHE A 50 -9.09 -5.84 4.27
N THR A 51 -9.07 -5.45 3.00
CA THR A 51 -8.50 -6.26 1.92
C THR A 51 -7.01 -6.49 2.14
N LEU A 52 -6.26 -5.45 2.51
CA LEU A 52 -4.83 -5.57 2.80
C LEU A 52 -4.55 -6.58 3.91
N TYR A 53 -5.33 -6.56 5.01
CA TYR A 53 -5.16 -7.53 6.09
C TYR A 53 -5.21 -8.96 5.57
N TRP A 54 -6.23 -9.31 4.78
CA TRP A 54 -6.36 -10.66 4.23
C TRP A 54 -5.25 -11.02 3.25
N LEU A 55 -4.80 -10.06 2.44
CA LEU A 55 -3.66 -10.28 1.53
C LEU A 55 -2.36 -10.54 2.30
N LEU A 56 -2.13 -9.81 3.40
CA LEU A 56 -0.97 -10.02 4.27
C LEU A 56 -1.07 -11.35 5.01
N VAL A 57 -2.24 -11.74 5.50
CA VAL A 57 -2.47 -13.07 6.10
C VAL A 57 -2.18 -14.17 5.09
N ALA A 58 -2.72 -14.06 3.87
CA ALA A 58 -2.53 -15.08 2.83
C ALA A 58 -1.06 -15.30 2.47
N ARG A 59 -0.23 -14.24 2.55
CA ARG A 59 1.17 -14.30 2.15
C ARG A 59 2.17 -14.50 3.29
N TYR A 60 1.87 -13.91 4.45
CA TYR A 60 2.80 -13.76 5.57
C TYR A 60 2.20 -14.18 6.92
N GLY A 61 1.00 -14.75 6.96
CA GLY A 61 0.27 -15.03 8.20
C GLY A 61 1.09 -15.81 9.25
N ASN A 62 1.83 -16.83 8.80
CA ASN A 62 2.69 -17.67 9.65
C ASN A 62 4.17 -17.25 9.65
N ASN A 63 4.51 -16.13 9.00
CA ASN A 63 5.89 -15.68 8.90
C ASN A 63 6.27 -14.90 10.18
N PRO A 64 7.43 -15.18 10.79
CA PRO A 64 7.91 -14.39 11.92
C PRO A 64 8.20 -12.96 11.50
N ILE A 65 7.87 -12.01 12.37
CA ILE A 65 8.23 -10.60 12.20
C ILE A 65 9.76 -10.45 12.18
N VAL A 66 10.27 -9.44 11.47
CA VAL A 66 11.73 -9.24 11.33
C VAL A 66 12.34 -8.57 12.57
N ASN A 67 11.61 -7.69 13.25
CA ASN A 67 12.08 -6.93 14.42
C ASN A 67 11.75 -7.65 15.74
N ASN A 68 12.54 -7.41 16.79
CA ASN A 68 12.19 -7.88 18.15
C ASN A 68 11.15 -6.96 18.82
N ASP A 69 11.20 -5.66 18.55
CA ASP A 69 10.17 -4.72 19.00
C ASP A 69 8.97 -4.73 18.04
N VAL A 70 7.82 -5.13 18.60
CA VAL A 70 6.53 -5.18 17.91
C VAL A 70 6.08 -3.78 17.51
N THR A 71 6.33 -2.75 18.32
CA THR A 71 5.88 -1.38 18.03
C THR A 71 6.61 -0.84 16.81
N GLN A 72 7.94 -0.94 16.78
CA GLN A 72 8.73 -0.57 15.61
C GLN A 72 8.34 -1.36 14.36
N TRP A 73 8.03 -2.66 14.50
CA TRP A 73 7.53 -3.46 13.39
C TRP A 73 6.19 -2.94 12.84
N LYS A 74 5.22 -2.66 13.72
CA LYS A 74 3.91 -2.08 13.34
C LYS A 74 4.09 -0.75 12.62
N MET A 75 4.99 0.11 13.12
CA MET A 75 5.28 1.40 12.48
C MET A 75 5.85 1.24 11.06
N LYS A 76 6.68 0.21 10.80
CA LYS A 76 7.16 -0.07 9.43
C LYS A 76 6.01 -0.46 8.49
N ILE A 77 5.10 -1.32 8.93
CA ILE A 77 3.89 -1.68 8.17
C ILE A 77 3.08 -0.42 7.86
N PHE A 78 2.84 0.43 8.87
CA PHE A 78 2.07 1.67 8.69
C PHE A 78 2.77 2.70 7.82
N ALA A 79 4.10 2.81 7.87
CA ALA A 79 4.85 3.68 6.96
C ALA A 79 4.68 3.25 5.49
N ILE A 80 4.69 1.93 5.22
CA ILE A 80 4.44 1.40 3.87
C ILE A 80 2.99 1.70 3.45
N MET A 81 2.02 1.48 4.34
CA MET A 81 0.63 1.80 4.08
C MET A 81 0.46 3.29 3.76
N PHE A 82 1.00 4.16 4.61
CA PHE A 82 0.94 5.61 4.42
C PHE A 82 1.50 6.06 3.07
N ALA A 83 2.66 5.53 2.66
CA ALA A 83 3.33 5.95 1.43
C ALA A 83 2.66 5.41 0.15
N TYR A 84 2.12 4.18 0.17
CA TYR A 84 1.76 3.48 -1.07
C TYR A 84 0.31 3.03 -1.17
N MET A 85 -0.42 2.96 -0.05
CA MET A 85 -1.79 2.44 -0.04
C MET A 85 -2.77 3.31 -0.85
N PRO A 86 -2.77 4.65 -0.75
CA PRO A 86 -3.70 5.46 -1.55
C PRO A 86 -3.49 5.28 -3.06
N ALA A 87 -2.24 5.16 -3.51
CA ALA A 87 -1.92 4.92 -4.91
C ALA A 87 -2.40 3.54 -5.38
N TRP A 88 -2.25 2.52 -4.53
CA TRP A 88 -2.77 1.18 -4.82
C TRP A 88 -4.30 1.14 -4.89
N GLU A 89 -5.01 1.76 -3.94
CA GLU A 89 -6.47 1.88 -3.98
C GLU A 89 -6.93 2.61 -5.24
N LYS A 90 -6.24 3.68 -5.63
CA LYS A 90 -6.57 4.42 -6.85
C LYS A 90 -6.38 3.57 -8.11
N LYS A 91 -5.31 2.79 -8.19
CA LYS A 91 -5.09 1.84 -9.30
C LYS A 91 -6.22 0.81 -9.40
N ILE A 92 -6.66 0.23 -8.28
CA ILE A 92 -7.80 -0.70 -8.25
C ILE A 92 -9.10 -0.01 -8.68
N GLN A 93 -9.33 1.21 -8.19
CA GLN A 93 -10.51 1.99 -8.58
C GLN A 93 -10.52 2.24 -10.08
N ILE A 94 -9.38 2.62 -10.67
CA ILE A 94 -9.25 2.84 -12.11
C ILE A 94 -9.55 1.55 -12.87
N GLN A 95 -8.96 0.41 -12.47
CA GLN A 95 -9.26 -0.89 -13.09
C GLN A 95 -10.75 -1.21 -13.05
N LYS A 96 -11.40 -1.00 -11.90
CA LYS A 96 -12.85 -1.21 -11.77
C LYS A 96 -13.64 -0.30 -12.72
N THR A 97 -13.33 1.00 -12.75
CA THR A 97 -14.02 1.93 -13.65
C THR A 97 -13.82 1.55 -15.12
N LEU A 98 -12.63 1.06 -15.49
CA LEU A 98 -12.35 0.65 -16.87
C LEU A 98 -13.09 -0.62 -17.28
N ILE A 99 -13.27 -1.57 -16.36
CA ILE A 99 -14.08 -2.78 -16.57
C ILE A 99 -15.57 -2.40 -16.73
N GLU A 100 -16.03 -1.37 -16.01
CA GLU A 100 -17.41 -0.90 -16.04
C GLU A 100 -17.71 0.02 -17.24
N LEU A 101 -16.70 0.53 -17.96
CA LEU A 101 -16.90 1.36 -19.14
C LEU A 101 -17.62 0.58 -20.25
N ALA A 102 -18.58 1.24 -20.90
CA ALA A 102 -19.24 0.67 -22.06
C ALA A 102 -18.27 0.57 -23.25
N GLU A 103 -18.49 -0.42 -24.13
CA GLU A 103 -17.70 -0.59 -25.35
C GLU A 103 -17.68 0.68 -26.21
N ALA A 104 -18.79 1.44 -26.22
CA ALA A 104 -18.87 2.70 -26.95
C ALA A 104 -17.85 3.75 -26.46
N ASP A 105 -17.65 3.84 -25.15
CA ASP A 105 -16.76 4.84 -24.52
C ASP A 105 -15.28 4.45 -24.69
N LEU A 106 -14.98 3.16 -24.75
CA LEU A 106 -13.62 2.65 -25.00
C LEU A 106 -13.11 2.96 -26.42
N LEU A 107 -14.02 3.13 -27.38
CA LEU A 107 -13.71 3.42 -28.78
C LEU A 107 -13.57 4.92 -29.08
N VAL A 108 -14.00 5.78 -28.15
CA VAL A 108 -13.84 7.22 -28.28
C VAL A 108 -12.35 7.55 -28.18
N GLY A 109 -11.77 7.95 -29.31
CA GLY A 109 -10.41 8.49 -29.38
C GLY A 109 -10.41 10.01 -29.20
N ALA A 110 -9.43 10.68 -29.80
CA ALA A 110 -9.35 12.14 -29.76
C ALA A 110 -10.30 12.78 -30.78
N LYS A 111 -11.15 13.73 -30.33
CA LYS A 111 -11.85 14.65 -31.23
C LYS A 111 -10.94 15.86 -31.46
N GLN A 112 -10.62 16.14 -32.72
CA GLN A 112 -9.90 17.35 -33.13
C GLN A 112 -10.82 18.20 -33.99
N ILE A 113 -10.86 19.50 -33.71
CA ILE A 113 -11.69 20.45 -34.45
C ILE A 113 -10.78 21.53 -35.02
N TYR A 114 -10.76 21.65 -36.34
CA TYR A 114 -10.06 22.71 -37.06
C TYR A 114 -11.08 23.72 -37.56
N ASN A 115 -11.02 24.92 -37.01
CA ASN A 115 -11.95 26.00 -37.31
C ASN A 115 -11.36 26.94 -38.35
N HIS A 116 -12.05 27.17 -39.47
CA HIS A 116 -11.64 28.16 -40.47
C HIS A 116 -12.76 29.20 -40.68
N ALA A 117 -12.64 30.37 -40.04
CA ALA A 117 -13.58 31.47 -40.22
C ALA A 117 -13.01 32.57 -41.13
N LEU A 118 -13.60 32.75 -42.33
CA LEU A 118 -13.37 33.92 -43.17
C LEU A 118 -14.33 35.04 -42.74
N ASN A 119 -13.81 36.05 -42.02
CA ASN A 119 -14.53 37.17 -41.41
C ASN A 119 -15.50 36.83 -40.24
N PRO A 120 -14.99 36.38 -39.09
CA PRO A 120 -15.82 36.21 -37.89
C PRO A 120 -16.14 37.56 -37.22
N SER A 121 -17.43 37.89 -37.08
CA SER A 121 -17.91 38.98 -36.21
C SER A 121 -17.70 38.69 -34.71
N THR A 122 -17.38 37.43 -34.38
CA THR A 122 -17.21 36.90 -33.02
C THR A 122 -16.01 35.96 -32.99
N ALA A 123 -15.03 36.20 -32.12
CA ALA A 123 -13.84 35.36 -32.04
C ALA A 123 -14.21 33.89 -31.71
N PRO A 124 -13.73 32.89 -32.47
CA PRO A 124 -14.05 31.50 -32.22
C PRO A 124 -13.47 31.03 -30.88
N LYS A 125 -14.29 30.38 -30.05
CA LYS A 125 -13.83 29.75 -28.80
C LYS A 125 -13.22 28.38 -29.09
N THR A 126 -11.98 28.15 -28.66
CA THR A 126 -11.27 26.87 -28.85
C THR A 126 -11.14 26.07 -27.55
N SER A 127 -11.87 26.47 -26.50
CA SER A 127 -11.83 25.82 -25.18
C SER A 127 -12.59 24.50 -25.12
N ASP A 128 -13.54 24.32 -26.05
CA ASP A 128 -14.53 23.24 -25.99
C ASP A 128 -14.46 22.39 -27.26
N LEU A 129 -14.74 21.09 -27.13
CA LEU A 129 -14.79 20.12 -28.24
C LEU A 129 -16.15 20.12 -28.95
N GLU A 130 -16.92 21.19 -28.80
CA GLU A 130 -18.23 21.34 -29.42
C GLU A 130 -18.11 22.10 -30.74
N GLU A 131 -19.00 21.75 -31.67
CA GLU A 131 -19.07 22.40 -32.98
C GLU A 131 -19.61 23.83 -32.78
N LEU A 132 -19.10 24.77 -33.59
CA LEU A 132 -19.44 26.19 -33.44
C LEU A 132 -20.38 26.58 -34.56
N ASP A 133 -21.65 26.77 -34.23
CA ASP A 133 -22.75 27.04 -35.19
C ASP A 133 -22.53 28.28 -36.08
N TYR A 134 -21.61 29.18 -35.71
CA TYR A 134 -21.35 30.46 -36.38
C TYR A 134 -20.10 30.46 -37.27
N ILE A 135 -19.47 29.31 -37.51
CA ILE A 135 -18.30 29.20 -38.39
C ILE A 135 -18.71 28.69 -39.77
N ASN A 136 -18.27 29.39 -40.84
CA ASN A 136 -18.60 29.04 -42.22
C ASN A 136 -17.97 27.72 -42.70
N ASP A 137 -16.80 27.35 -42.18
CA ASP A 137 -16.13 26.09 -42.49
C ASP A 137 -15.43 25.53 -41.23
N GLN A 138 -15.90 24.37 -40.79
CA GLN A 138 -15.39 23.66 -39.61
C GLN A 138 -15.04 22.22 -40.03
N ASN A 139 -13.75 21.89 -39.96
CA ASN A 139 -13.27 20.55 -40.24
C ASN A 139 -13.10 19.77 -38.93
N THR A 140 -14.05 18.88 -38.65
CA THR A 140 -14.06 18.03 -37.45
C THR A 140 -13.45 16.67 -37.78
N ALA A 141 -12.28 16.37 -37.21
CA ALA A 141 -11.65 15.05 -37.30
C ALA A 141 -11.95 14.26 -36.02
N ILE A 142 -12.83 13.25 -36.11
CA ILE A 142 -13.11 12.33 -35.01
C ILE A 142 -12.27 11.08 -35.20
N HIS A 143 -11.21 10.94 -34.41
CA HIS A 143 -10.39 9.73 -34.41
C HIS A 143 -11.08 8.69 -33.53
N LYS A 144 -11.49 7.57 -34.11
CA LYS A 144 -11.96 6.39 -33.36
C LYS A 144 -10.83 5.39 -33.27
N LYS A 145 -10.57 4.89 -32.06
CA LYS A 145 -9.60 3.81 -31.87
C LYS A 145 -10.17 2.54 -32.51
N ALA A 146 -9.29 1.73 -33.11
CA ALA A 146 -9.71 0.42 -33.58
C ALA A 146 -10.10 -0.45 -32.38
N LYS A 147 -11.15 -1.27 -32.52
CA LYS A 147 -11.63 -2.13 -31.42
C LYS A 147 -10.51 -2.95 -30.79
N MET A 148 -9.68 -3.57 -31.63
CA MET A 148 -8.56 -4.40 -31.20
C MET A 148 -7.52 -3.63 -30.37
N GLU A 149 -7.24 -2.38 -30.73
CA GLU A 149 -6.28 -1.54 -30.01
C GLU A 149 -6.84 -1.10 -28.65
N ALA A 150 -8.12 -0.69 -28.61
CA ALA A 150 -8.80 -0.34 -27.37
C ALA A 150 -8.85 -1.52 -26.38
N TYR A 151 -9.18 -2.72 -26.88
CA TYR A 151 -9.16 -3.94 -26.07
C TYR A 151 -7.74 -4.36 -25.66
N GLY A 152 -6.72 -4.11 -26.49
CA GLY A 152 -5.32 -4.38 -26.14
C GLY A 152 -4.85 -3.56 -24.94
N ILE A 153 -5.16 -2.25 -24.94
CA ILE A 153 -4.84 -1.35 -23.81
C ILE A 153 -5.59 -1.76 -22.55
N LEU A 154 -6.89 -2.08 -22.68
CA LEU A 154 -7.71 -2.55 -21.56
C LEU A 154 -7.14 -3.86 -20.98
N TRP A 155 -6.76 -4.80 -21.84
CA TRP A 155 -6.17 -6.07 -21.45
C TRP A 155 -4.87 -5.88 -20.68
N GLU A 156 -3.97 -5.02 -21.15
CA GLU A 156 -2.71 -4.71 -20.46
C GLU A 156 -2.98 -4.14 -19.05
N LEU A 157 -3.93 -3.22 -18.93
CA LEU A 157 -4.31 -2.62 -17.66
C LEU A 157 -4.95 -3.61 -16.68
N ILE A 158 -5.78 -4.53 -17.18
CA ILE A 158 -6.41 -5.59 -16.37
C ILE A 158 -5.37 -6.65 -15.95
N HIS A 159 -4.49 -7.03 -16.87
CA HIS A 159 -3.49 -8.06 -16.63
C HIS A 159 -2.36 -7.58 -15.70
N THR A 160 -2.11 -6.27 -15.65
CA THR A 160 -1.07 -5.72 -14.78
C THR A 160 -1.40 -5.97 -13.31
N ASN A 161 -0.54 -6.75 -12.64
CA ASN A 161 -0.72 -7.14 -11.25
C ASN A 161 -0.23 -6.05 -10.28
N HIS A 162 -1.06 -5.01 -10.08
CA HIS A 162 -0.77 -3.93 -9.13
C HIS A 162 -0.73 -4.38 -7.66
N THR A 163 -1.38 -5.50 -7.34
CA THR A 163 -1.41 -6.03 -5.97
C THR A 163 -0.08 -6.68 -5.59
N GLU A 164 0.56 -7.40 -6.51
CA GLU A 164 1.86 -8.01 -6.26
C GLU A 164 2.96 -6.97 -6.05
N GLU A 165 2.96 -5.90 -6.86
CA GLU A 165 3.87 -4.76 -6.71
C GLU A 165 3.76 -4.15 -5.30
N PHE A 166 2.54 -3.99 -4.81
CA PHE A 166 2.27 -3.42 -3.49
C PHE A 166 2.67 -4.39 -2.37
N LEU A 167 2.29 -5.67 -2.45
CA LEU A 167 2.60 -6.67 -1.42
C LEU A 167 4.09 -6.92 -1.27
N THR A 168 4.86 -6.83 -2.36
CA THR A 168 6.31 -7.02 -2.33
C THR A 168 7.01 -6.01 -1.42
N ARG A 169 6.44 -4.81 -1.22
CA ARG A 169 7.00 -3.79 -0.32
C ARG A 169 6.99 -4.20 1.15
N PHE A 170 6.08 -5.10 1.54
CA PHE A 170 5.99 -5.61 2.91
C PHE A 170 6.97 -6.75 3.19
N LYS A 171 7.63 -7.28 2.16
CA LYS A 171 8.54 -8.44 2.28
C LYS A 171 9.63 -8.24 3.34
N ASP A 172 10.17 -7.03 3.44
CA ASP A 172 11.25 -6.71 4.38
C ASP A 172 10.77 -6.60 5.84
N CYS A 173 9.46 -6.62 6.07
CA CYS A 173 8.89 -6.65 7.41
C CYS A 173 8.81 -8.09 7.97
N PHE A 174 9.07 -9.11 7.15
CA PHE A 174 8.97 -10.51 7.51
C PHE A 174 10.28 -11.26 7.31
N SER A 175 10.56 -12.20 8.20
CA SER A 175 11.72 -13.08 8.09
C SER A 175 11.46 -14.16 7.03
N LYS A 176 12.37 -14.31 6.06
CA LYS A 176 12.31 -15.39 5.04
C LYS A 176 12.62 -16.77 5.60
N PHE A 177 13.45 -16.80 6.64
CA PHE A 177 13.92 -18.03 7.27
C PHE A 177 13.51 -18.01 8.73
N VAL A 178 13.03 -19.16 9.20
CA VAL A 178 12.71 -19.34 10.59
C VAL A 178 13.95 -19.84 11.31
N GLY A 179 14.91 -18.94 11.51
CA GLY A 179 16.14 -19.26 12.25
C GLY A 179 15.89 -19.23 13.74
N VAL A 180 16.41 -20.23 14.47
CA VAL A 180 16.59 -20.14 15.92
C VAL A 180 17.59 -19.01 16.17
N VAL A 181 17.12 -17.86 16.65
CA VAL A 181 18.01 -16.79 17.10
C VAL A 181 18.56 -17.21 18.45
N PRO A 182 19.88 -17.36 18.64
CA PRO A 182 20.44 -17.64 19.95
C PRO A 182 20.07 -16.50 20.90
N VAL A 183 19.54 -16.86 22.08
CA VAL A 183 19.26 -15.91 23.14
C VAL A 183 20.60 -15.37 23.64
N PRO A 184 20.87 -14.06 23.61
CA PRO A 184 22.06 -13.52 24.25
C PRO A 184 21.94 -13.76 25.76
N PHE A 185 22.83 -14.57 26.31
CA PHE A 185 22.98 -14.72 27.75
C PHE A 185 23.75 -13.50 28.25
N TYR A 186 23.10 -12.65 29.04
CA TYR A 186 23.81 -11.65 29.84
C TYR A 186 24.27 -12.37 31.11
N ILE A 187 25.58 -12.33 31.37
CA ILE A 187 26.14 -12.75 32.64
C ILE A 187 26.02 -11.52 33.54
N ASP A 188 25.03 -11.49 34.41
CA ASP A 188 24.80 -10.36 35.33
C ASP A 188 25.66 -10.44 36.61
N ASP A 189 26.52 -11.46 36.74
CA ASP A 189 27.38 -11.63 37.91
C ASP A 189 28.84 -11.35 37.53
N ILE A 190 29.22 -10.07 37.47
CA ILE A 190 30.58 -9.70 37.83
C ILE A 190 30.54 -9.62 39.36
N ASP A 191 31.02 -10.68 40.00
CA ASP A 191 31.23 -10.71 41.45
C ASP A 191 31.91 -9.42 41.88
N VAL A 192 31.16 -8.57 42.59
CA VAL A 192 31.73 -7.46 43.35
C VAL A 192 32.57 -8.12 44.43
N ILE A 193 33.88 -8.23 44.18
CA ILE A 193 34.86 -8.58 45.21
C ILE A 193 34.64 -7.56 46.35
N PRO A 194 34.19 -7.97 47.55
CA PRO A 194 34.11 -7.05 48.66
C PRO A 194 35.53 -6.60 48.96
N SER A 195 35.78 -5.28 48.86
CA SER A 195 37.01 -4.69 49.36
C SER A 195 37.06 -4.96 50.86
N GLU A 196 38.11 -5.63 51.31
CA GLU A 196 38.46 -5.79 52.71
C GLU A 196 38.51 -4.40 53.34
N GLU A 197 37.48 -4.03 54.13
CA GLU A 197 37.51 -2.85 54.96
C GLU A 197 38.49 -3.11 56.11
N GLU A 198 39.40 -2.16 56.26
CA GLU A 198 40.52 -2.11 57.20
C GLU A 198 40.06 -2.36 58.65
N GLU A 199 40.68 -3.36 59.29
CA GLU A 199 40.85 -3.35 60.75
C GLU A 199 41.77 -2.18 61.10
N GLU A 200 41.30 -1.22 61.91
CA GLU A 200 42.02 -0.68 63.08
C GLU A 200 41.28 0.54 63.69
N GLU A 201 41.44 0.67 65.01
CA GLU A 201 41.02 1.78 65.90
C GLU A 201 39.59 1.72 66.49
N GLU A 202 39.45 1.07 67.65
CA GLU A 202 39.15 1.80 68.91
C GLU A 202 39.21 0.91 70.17
N ASN A 203 40.06 1.36 71.11
CA ASN A 203 40.17 1.09 72.57
C ASN A 203 40.95 -0.13 73.07
#